data_AF-B0VVE7-F1
#
_entry.id   AF-B0VVE7-F1
#
_cell.length_a   1.000
_cell.length_b   1.000
_cell.length_c   1.000
_cell.angle_alpha   90.00
_cell.angle_beta   90.00
_cell.angle_gamma   90.00
#
_symmetry.space_group_name_H-M   'P 1'
#
loop_
_entity.id
_entity.type
_entity.pdbx_description
1 polymer ?
#
loop_
_entity_poly.entity_id
_entity_poly.type
_entity_poly.pdbx_seq_one_letter_code
_entity_poly.pdbx_strand_id
1 'polypeptide(L)'
;MSNQNDLDDQLYILLASMKEYREAIADDKKRLEQFYRSVDKNSSKNSIVSLNRSKNAIDARFSDSLSNAHARLEQSAKLLDEKTKILNQTANRLDRNFDNRFLILYSSIFIGLVVLVVMCLYLFIPSWDEIKQRRQLAERYNMEVQMCLVNGKEKPCVRIMRNQCNYGGRDLCVIDPK
;
A
#
# COMPACT_ATOMS: atom_id res chain seq x y z
N MET A 1 -88.89 -74.28 44.09
CA MET A 1 -88.81 -72.87 43.66
C MET A 1 -87.61 -72.18 44.33
N SER A 2 -86.38 -72.62 44.06
CA SER A 2 -85.15 -72.08 44.70
C SER A 2 -84.08 -71.64 43.70
N ASN A 3 -84.28 -71.88 42.40
CA ASN A 3 -83.24 -71.72 41.38
C ASN A 3 -83.38 -70.40 40.57
N GLN A 4 -84.45 -69.64 40.82
CA GLN A 4 -84.76 -68.41 40.08
C GLN A 4 -84.21 -67.17 40.79
N ASN A 5 -84.23 -67.15 42.13
CA ASN A 5 -83.65 -66.06 42.92
C ASN A 5 -82.11 -65.97 42.81
N ASP A 6 -81.40 -67.11 42.72
CA ASP A 6 -79.92 -67.13 42.64
C ASP A 6 -79.40 -66.55 41.30
N LEU A 7 -80.18 -66.71 40.22
CA LEU A 7 -79.85 -66.17 38.91
C LEU A 7 -80.07 -64.66 38.85
N ASP A 8 -81.13 -64.15 39.48
CA ASP A 8 -81.41 -62.72 39.57
C ASP A 8 -80.38 -61.99 40.44
N ASP A 9 -79.92 -62.61 41.53
CA ASP A 9 -78.88 -62.05 42.40
C ASP A 9 -77.52 -61.96 41.69
N GLN A 10 -77.13 -63.00 40.92
CA GLN A 10 -75.93 -62.93 40.08
C GLN A 10 -76.03 -61.85 38.99
N LEU A 11 -77.20 -61.72 38.36
CA LEU A 11 -77.43 -60.70 37.35
C LEU A 11 -77.32 -59.29 37.96
N TYR A 12 -77.83 -59.07 39.17
CA TYR A 12 -77.77 -57.79 39.87
C TYR A 12 -76.34 -57.39 40.24
N ILE A 13 -75.54 -58.34 40.75
CA ILE A 13 -74.12 -58.12 41.08
C ILE A 13 -73.30 -57.81 39.81
N LEU A 14 -73.57 -58.52 38.71
CA LEU A 14 -72.92 -58.26 37.42
C LEU A 14 -73.29 -56.86 36.89
N LEU A 15 -74.55 -56.45 37.01
CA LEU A 15 -75.00 -55.12 36.57
C LEU A 15 -74.39 -54.00 37.42
N ALA A 16 -74.28 -54.20 38.73
CA ALA A 16 -73.65 -53.26 39.65
C ALA A 16 -72.15 -53.09 39.34
N SER A 17 -71.43 -54.20 39.16
CA SER A 17 -70.01 -54.14 38.78
C SER A 17 -69.80 -53.47 37.42
N MET A 18 -70.62 -53.77 36.41
CA MET A 18 -70.55 -53.08 35.11
C MET A 18 -70.81 -51.57 35.20
N LYS A 19 -71.70 -51.14 36.10
CA LYS A 19 -71.95 -49.73 36.36
C LYS A 19 -70.74 -49.06 37.01
N GLU A 20 -70.11 -49.73 37.97
CA GLU A 20 -68.89 -49.25 38.64
C GLU A 20 -67.72 -49.14 37.65
N TYR A 21 -67.53 -50.12 36.77
CA TYR A 21 -66.55 -50.04 35.69
C TYR A 21 -66.83 -48.88 34.73
N ARG A 22 -68.10 -48.62 34.39
CA ARG A 22 -68.47 -47.51 33.51
C ARG A 22 -68.15 -46.15 34.13
N GLU A 23 -68.38 -46.00 35.44
CA GLU A 23 -68.05 -44.78 36.18
C GLU A 23 -66.53 -44.59 36.29
N ALA A 24 -65.77 -45.65 36.55
CA ALA A 24 -64.31 -45.61 36.56
C ALA A 24 -63.73 -45.20 35.20
N ILE A 25 -64.23 -45.77 34.10
CA ILE A 25 -63.80 -45.41 32.73
C ILE A 25 -64.13 -43.94 32.41
N ALA A 26 -65.27 -43.44 32.88
CA ALA A 26 -65.66 -42.04 32.69
C ALA A 26 -64.75 -41.07 33.47
N ASP A 27 -64.36 -41.45 34.69
CA ASP A 27 -63.43 -40.66 35.50
C ASP A 27 -62.02 -40.65 34.90
N ASP A 28 -61.51 -41.80 34.48
CA ASP A 28 -60.21 -41.91 33.81
C ASP A 28 -60.15 -41.08 32.52
N LYS A 29 -61.23 -41.09 31.72
CA LYS A 29 -61.34 -40.23 30.53
C LYS A 29 -61.21 -38.75 30.89
N LYS A 30 -61.90 -38.31 31.94
CA LYS A 30 -61.87 -36.91 32.41
C LYS A 30 -60.48 -36.51 32.88
N ARG A 31 -59.79 -37.39 33.62
CA ARG A 31 -58.42 -37.18 34.09
C ARG A 31 -57.43 -37.09 32.92
N LEU A 32 -57.62 -37.92 31.91
CA LEU A 32 -56.80 -37.91 30.70
C LEU A 32 -56.98 -36.61 29.90
N GLU A 33 -58.22 -36.12 29.74
CA GLU A 33 -58.50 -34.84 29.07
C GLU A 33 -57.87 -33.64 29.80
N GLN A 34 -57.92 -33.63 31.13
CA GLN A 34 -57.27 -32.60 31.94
C GLN A 34 -55.75 -32.63 31.80
N PHE A 35 -55.16 -33.83 31.78
CA PHE A 35 -53.73 -34.01 31.57
C PHE A 35 -53.30 -33.48 30.21
N TYR A 36 -53.99 -33.86 29.12
CA TYR A 36 -53.70 -33.36 27.78
C TYR A 36 -53.79 -31.83 27.69
N ARG A 37 -54.85 -31.22 28.25
CA ARG A 37 -54.98 -29.75 28.29
C ARG A 37 -53.86 -29.06 29.08
N SER A 38 -53.40 -29.67 30.17
CA SER A 38 -52.32 -29.14 31.00
C SER A 38 -50.98 -29.20 30.28
N VAL A 39 -50.67 -30.33 29.66
CA VAL A 39 -49.43 -30.54 28.89
C VAL A 39 -49.36 -29.56 27.72
N ASP A 40 -50.45 -29.42 26.96
CA ASP A 40 -50.49 -28.55 25.77
C ASP A 40 -50.31 -27.06 26.14
N LYS A 41 -51.00 -26.62 27.19
CA LYS A 41 -50.89 -25.25 27.71
C LYS A 41 -49.50 -24.95 28.28
N ASN A 42 -48.91 -25.88 29.04
CA ASN A 42 -47.59 -25.70 29.63
C ASN A 42 -46.48 -25.74 28.58
N SER A 43 -46.57 -26.66 27.61
CA SER A 43 -45.62 -26.78 26.51
C SER A 43 -45.61 -25.53 25.63
N SER A 44 -46.80 -25.05 25.24
CA SER A 44 -46.95 -23.82 24.44
C SER A 44 -46.48 -22.58 25.21
N LYS A 45 -46.89 -22.41 26.48
CA LYS A 45 -46.49 -21.25 27.29
C LYS A 45 -45.00 -21.21 27.55
N ASN A 46 -44.38 -22.34 27.91
CA ASN A 46 -42.94 -22.39 28.15
C ASN A 46 -42.14 -22.12 26.88
N SER A 47 -42.60 -22.62 25.73
CA SER A 47 -41.99 -22.34 24.43
C SER A 47 -42.08 -20.86 24.06
N ILE A 48 -43.24 -20.22 24.24
CA ILE A 48 -43.41 -18.78 23.95
C ILE A 48 -42.53 -17.92 24.88
N VAL A 49 -42.45 -18.27 26.16
CA VAL A 49 -41.63 -17.54 27.14
C VAL A 49 -40.13 -17.69 26.82
N SER A 50 -39.67 -18.88 26.44
CA SER A 50 -38.26 -19.11 26.08
C SER A 50 -37.88 -18.41 24.78
N LEU A 51 -38.77 -18.43 23.77
CA LEU A 51 -38.62 -17.69 22.52
C LEU A 51 -38.52 -16.18 22.76
N ASN A 52 -39.42 -15.61 23.58
CA ASN A 52 -39.38 -14.17 23.91
C ASN A 52 -38.11 -13.79 24.68
N ARG A 53 -37.67 -14.62 25.64
CA ARG A 53 -36.43 -14.38 26.37
C ARG A 53 -35.22 -14.43 25.44
N SER A 54 -35.19 -15.38 24.50
CA SER A 54 -34.12 -15.47 23.49
C SER A 54 -34.12 -14.27 22.57
N LYS A 55 -35.29 -13.86 22.04
CA LYS A 55 -35.44 -12.67 21.19
C LYS A 55 -34.90 -11.42 21.88
N ASN A 56 -35.35 -11.14 23.11
CA ASN A 56 -34.92 -9.96 23.85
C ASN A 56 -33.42 -9.98 24.15
N ALA A 57 -32.84 -11.14 24.43
CA ALA A 57 -31.41 -11.28 24.65
C ALA A 57 -30.59 -11.03 23.36
N ILE A 58 -31.11 -11.45 22.21
CA ILE A 58 -30.49 -11.20 20.90
C ILE A 58 -30.58 -9.71 20.56
N ASP A 59 -31.75 -9.09 20.72
CA ASP A 59 -31.95 -7.66 20.43
C ASP A 59 -31.03 -6.78 21.29
N ALA A 60 -30.90 -7.08 22.60
CA ALA A 60 -30.01 -6.37 23.50
C ALA A 60 -28.53 -6.51 23.08
N ARG A 61 -28.09 -7.75 22.78
CA ARG A 61 -26.70 -8.00 22.35
C ARG A 61 -26.38 -7.34 21.01
N PHE A 62 -27.34 -7.35 20.08
CA PHE A 62 -27.16 -6.74 18.77
C PHE A 62 -27.06 -5.21 18.87
N SER A 63 -27.95 -4.58 19.64
CA SER A 63 -27.92 -3.14 19.92
C SER A 63 -26.61 -2.71 20.58
N ASP A 64 -26.17 -3.41 21.64
CA ASP A 64 -24.92 -3.10 22.33
C ASP A 64 -23.70 -3.27 21.43
N SER A 65 -23.68 -4.34 20.61
CA SER A 65 -22.58 -4.59 19.69
C SER A 65 -22.51 -3.52 18.60
N LEU A 66 -23.66 -3.10 18.06
CA LEU A 66 -23.73 -2.04 17.05
C LEU A 66 -23.30 -0.69 17.62
N SER A 67 -23.76 -0.34 18.83
CA SER A 67 -23.37 0.90 19.53
C SER A 67 -21.86 0.95 19.81
N ASN A 68 -21.29 -0.14 20.32
CA ASN A 68 -19.85 -0.22 20.61
C ASN A 68 -19.00 -0.18 19.32
N ALA A 69 -19.44 -0.85 18.25
CA ALA A 69 -18.79 -0.78 16.94
C ALA A 69 -18.84 0.64 16.37
N HIS A 70 -19.98 1.33 16.50
CA HIS A 70 -20.12 2.72 16.05
C HIS A 70 -19.20 3.66 16.83
N ALA A 71 -19.13 3.52 18.16
CA ALA A 71 -18.23 4.32 19.00
C ALA A 71 -16.75 4.13 18.63
N ARG A 72 -16.33 2.88 18.32
CA ARG A 72 -14.97 2.59 17.87
C ARG A 72 -14.67 3.17 16.49
N LEU A 73 -15.64 3.12 15.57
CA LEU A 73 -15.52 3.71 14.25
C LEU A 73 -15.43 5.25 14.34
N GLU A 74 -16.25 5.87 15.19
CA GLU A 74 -16.23 7.33 15.40
C GLU A 74 -14.91 7.80 16.02
N GLN A 75 -14.37 7.08 17.02
CA GLN A 75 -13.05 7.37 17.58
C GLN A 75 -11.95 7.26 16.53
N SER A 76 -12.02 6.23 15.69
CA SER A 76 -11.05 6.03 14.60
C SER A 76 -11.17 7.15 13.57
N ALA A 77 -12.38 7.53 13.16
CA ALA A 77 -12.61 8.63 12.22
C ALA A 77 -12.07 9.98 12.75
N LYS A 78 -12.28 10.27 14.05
CA LYS A 78 -11.73 11.49 14.69
C LYS A 78 -10.20 11.50 14.68
N LEU A 79 -9.55 10.36 14.98
CA LEU A 79 -8.09 10.23 14.90
C LEU A 79 -7.59 10.40 13.47
N LEU A 80 -8.26 9.81 12.47
CA LEU A 80 -7.89 9.98 11.07
C LEU A 80 -8.08 11.43 10.60
N ASP A 81 -9.14 12.13 11.02
CA ASP A 81 -9.37 13.53 10.69
C ASP A 81 -8.29 14.45 11.30
N GLU A 82 -7.92 14.21 12.56
CA GLU A 82 -6.83 14.94 13.21
C GLU A 82 -5.50 14.72 12.49
N LYS A 83 -5.17 13.47 12.14
CA LYS A 83 -3.94 13.13 11.42
C LYS A 83 -3.93 13.71 10.02
N THR A 84 -5.02 13.64 9.28
CA THR A 84 -5.12 14.20 7.91
C THR A 84 -5.04 15.72 7.93
N LYS A 85 -5.64 16.40 8.92
CA LYS A 85 -5.50 17.85 9.10
C LYS A 85 -4.06 18.25 9.41
N ILE A 86 -3.38 17.52 10.30
CA ILE A 86 -1.96 17.75 10.61
C ILE A 86 -1.09 17.47 9.37
N LEU A 87 -1.32 16.35 8.66
CA LEU A 87 -0.59 16.04 7.43
C LEU A 87 -0.81 17.11 6.36
N ASN A 88 -2.04 17.56 6.13
CA ASN A 88 -2.35 18.59 5.15
C ASN A 88 -1.71 19.94 5.54
N GLN A 89 -1.79 20.31 6.82
CA GLN A 89 -1.13 21.51 7.33
C GLN A 89 0.40 21.42 7.24
N THR A 90 0.97 20.23 7.44
CA THR A 90 2.43 20.00 7.37
C THR A 90 2.90 19.92 5.92
N ALA A 91 2.16 19.26 5.04
CA ALA A 91 2.41 19.19 3.60
C ALA A 91 2.36 20.58 2.97
N ASN A 92 1.32 21.38 3.25
CA ASN A 92 1.20 22.74 2.70
C ASN A 92 2.30 23.70 3.23
N ARG A 93 2.92 23.39 4.37
CA ARG A 93 4.09 24.13 4.91
C ARG A 93 5.44 23.60 4.38
N LEU A 94 5.57 22.30 4.17
CA LEU A 94 6.78 21.68 3.64
C LEU A 94 6.94 21.95 2.14
N ASP A 95 5.87 21.82 1.36
CA ASP A 95 5.88 21.92 -0.10
C ASP A 95 6.41 23.30 -0.57
N ARG A 96 5.93 24.39 0.04
CA ARG A 96 6.38 25.74 -0.35
C ARG A 96 7.81 26.10 0.06
N ASN A 97 8.33 25.54 1.16
CA ASN A 97 9.61 25.99 1.73
C ASN A 97 10.78 25.05 1.39
N PHE A 98 10.50 23.76 1.15
CA PHE A 98 11.52 22.81 0.75
C PHE A 98 11.75 22.87 -0.77
N ASP A 99 10.70 22.89 -1.59
CA ASP A 99 10.89 22.78 -3.04
C ASP A 99 11.73 23.94 -3.61
N ASN A 100 11.42 25.20 -3.25
CA ASN A 100 12.22 26.35 -3.70
C ASN A 100 13.65 26.37 -3.15
N ARG A 101 13.89 25.94 -1.89
CA ARG A 101 15.24 25.98 -1.30
C ARG A 101 16.14 24.89 -1.85
N PHE A 102 15.62 23.67 -2.03
CA PHE A 102 16.41 22.56 -2.56
C PHE A 102 16.63 22.71 -4.07
N LEU A 103 15.64 23.19 -4.82
CA LEU A 103 15.73 23.37 -6.27
C LEU A 103 16.74 24.49 -6.62
N ILE A 104 16.74 25.61 -5.89
CA ILE A 104 17.76 26.66 -6.06
C ILE A 104 19.16 26.15 -5.69
N LEU A 105 19.29 25.41 -4.58
CA LEU A 105 20.58 24.95 -4.07
C LEU A 105 21.21 23.86 -4.95
N TYR A 106 20.41 22.93 -5.48
CA TYR A 106 20.90 21.96 -6.48
C TYR A 106 21.24 22.62 -7.82
N SER A 107 20.43 23.59 -8.27
CA SER A 107 20.70 24.29 -9.53
C SER A 107 22.02 25.07 -9.48
N SER A 108 22.33 25.74 -8.37
CA SER A 108 23.54 26.55 -8.24
C SER A 108 24.81 25.69 -8.22
N ILE A 109 24.76 24.52 -7.57
CA ILE A 109 25.87 23.55 -7.56
C ILE A 109 26.12 23.00 -8.96
N PHE A 110 25.05 22.61 -9.68
CA PHE A 110 25.16 22.07 -11.03
C PHE A 110 25.75 23.10 -12.00
N ILE A 111 25.28 24.34 -11.97
CA ILE A 111 25.80 25.44 -12.80
C ILE A 111 27.27 25.72 -12.47
N GLY A 112 27.63 25.73 -11.18
CA GLY A 112 29.02 25.92 -10.75
C GLY A 112 29.97 24.85 -11.27
N LEU A 113 29.56 23.57 -11.23
CA LEU A 113 30.34 22.46 -11.78
C LEU A 113 30.53 22.58 -13.29
N VAL A 114 29.46 22.92 -14.02
CA VAL A 114 29.54 23.11 -15.49
C VAL A 114 30.48 24.25 -15.85
N VAL A 115 30.41 25.39 -15.15
CA VAL A 115 31.31 26.54 -15.38
C VAL A 115 32.76 26.15 -15.09
N LEU A 116 33.01 25.42 -14.00
CA LEU A 116 34.36 24.97 -13.65
C LEU A 116 34.95 24.04 -14.72
N VAL A 117 34.15 23.09 -15.22
CA VAL A 117 34.58 22.19 -16.31
C VAL A 117 34.86 22.97 -17.59
N VAL A 118 33.99 23.90 -17.97
CA VAL A 118 34.20 24.75 -19.16
C VAL A 118 35.44 25.63 -19.00
N MET A 119 35.72 26.14 -17.81
CA MET A 119 36.92 26.94 -17.51
C MET A 119 38.19 26.08 -17.61
N CYS A 120 38.18 24.86 -17.06
CA CYS A 120 39.28 23.91 -17.22
C CYS A 120 39.52 23.55 -18.69
N LEU A 121 38.46 23.34 -19.48
CA LEU A 121 38.58 23.12 -20.93
C LEU A 121 39.16 24.34 -21.64
N TYR A 122 38.77 25.56 -21.25
CA TYR A 122 39.33 26.78 -21.84
C TYR A 122 40.82 26.97 -21.52
N LEU A 123 41.28 26.60 -20.33
CA LEU A 123 42.70 26.67 -19.97
C LEU A 123 43.53 25.53 -20.58
N PHE A 124 42.94 24.35 -20.77
CA PHE A 124 43.66 23.18 -21.27
C PHE A 124 43.62 23.06 -22.80
N ILE A 125 42.61 23.64 -23.47
CA ILE A 125 42.54 23.73 -24.93
C ILE A 125 43.27 25.02 -25.34
N PRO A 126 44.35 24.95 -26.16
CA PRO A 126 44.97 26.14 -26.69
C PRO A 126 43.93 26.96 -27.46
N SER A 127 43.91 28.27 -27.23
CA SER A 127 42.90 29.18 -27.80
C SER A 127 42.79 29.00 -29.33
N TRP A 128 41.59 29.15 -29.87
CA TRP A 128 41.31 28.94 -31.31
C TRP A 128 42.21 29.76 -32.26
N ASP A 129 42.79 30.86 -31.79
CA ASP A 129 43.71 31.68 -32.56
C ASP A 129 45.07 30.99 -32.81
N GLU A 130 45.62 30.32 -31.80
CA GLU A 130 46.87 29.57 -31.95
C GLU A 130 46.69 28.36 -32.89
N ILE A 131 45.51 27.73 -32.86
CA ILE A 131 45.19 26.59 -33.72
C ILE A 131 45.07 27.04 -35.18
N LYS A 132 44.44 28.20 -35.46
CA LYS A 132 44.32 28.76 -36.81
C LYS A 132 45.67 29.18 -37.37
N GLN A 133 46.52 29.82 -36.56
CA GLN A 133 47.85 30.25 -36.98
C GLN A 133 48.72 29.04 -37.32
N ARG A 134 48.67 27.97 -36.51
CA ARG A 134 49.36 26.70 -36.81
C ARG A 134 48.81 25.99 -38.05
N ARG A 135 47.49 26.04 -38.31
CA ARG A 135 46.87 25.45 -39.52
C ARG A 135 47.26 26.19 -40.81
N GLN A 136 47.27 27.51 -40.79
CA GLN A 136 47.65 28.33 -41.95
C GLN A 136 49.14 28.19 -42.29
N LEU A 137 50.01 28.05 -41.29
CA LEU A 137 51.43 27.75 -41.50
C LEU A 137 51.65 26.32 -42.04
N ALA A 138 50.88 25.33 -41.57
CA ALA A 138 50.97 23.95 -42.05
C ALA A 138 50.48 23.77 -43.50
N GLU A 139 49.37 24.41 -43.88
CA GLU A 139 48.84 24.34 -45.26
C GLU A 139 49.70 25.11 -46.26
N ARG A 140 50.27 26.27 -45.89
CA ARG A 140 51.04 27.10 -46.82
C ARG A 140 52.39 26.50 -47.21
N TYR A 141 52.93 25.60 -46.40
CA TYR A 141 54.24 25.00 -46.62
C TYR A 141 54.24 23.46 -46.66
N ASN A 142 53.06 22.82 -46.56
CA ASN A 142 52.88 21.36 -46.59
C ASN A 142 53.86 20.61 -45.67
N MET A 143 54.04 21.14 -44.44
CA MET A 143 55.13 20.72 -43.57
C MET A 143 54.70 19.64 -42.60
N GLU A 144 55.38 18.51 -42.65
CA GLU A 144 55.29 17.44 -41.65
C GLU A 144 56.08 17.88 -40.41
N VAL A 145 55.37 18.14 -39.30
CA VAL A 145 55.97 18.58 -38.03
C VAL A 145 56.35 17.33 -37.23
N GLN A 146 57.64 17.15 -36.96
CA GLN A 146 58.16 16.03 -36.20
C GLN A 146 58.95 16.55 -34.99
N MET A 147 58.81 15.92 -33.83
CA MET A 147 59.62 16.24 -32.66
C MET A 147 61.06 15.78 -32.92
N CYS A 148 62.04 16.68 -32.82
CA CYS A 148 63.45 16.30 -32.91
C CYS A 148 64.21 16.70 -31.65
N LEU A 149 65.20 15.88 -31.31
CA LEU A 149 66.05 16.06 -30.16
C LEU A 149 67.29 16.87 -30.58
N VAL A 150 67.34 18.14 -30.20
CA VAL A 150 68.48 19.02 -30.49
C VAL A 150 69.10 19.42 -29.16
N ASN A 151 70.36 19.03 -28.94
CA ASN A 151 71.10 19.29 -27.69
C ASN A 151 70.33 18.84 -26.42
N GLY A 152 69.74 17.64 -26.46
CA GLY A 152 69.09 17.02 -25.30
C GLY A 152 67.73 17.60 -24.91
N LYS A 153 67.14 18.50 -25.71
CA LYS A 153 65.79 19.04 -25.49
C LYS A 153 64.92 18.76 -26.71
N GLU A 154 63.71 18.27 -26.47
CA GLU A 154 62.71 18.04 -27.53
C GLU A 154 62.18 19.38 -28.04
N LYS A 155 62.42 19.67 -29.31
CA LYS A 155 61.89 20.86 -29.97
C LYS A 155 61.11 20.42 -31.22
N PRO A 156 59.99 21.10 -31.56
CA PRO A 156 59.27 20.82 -32.78
C PRO A 156 60.14 21.23 -33.98
N CYS A 157 60.52 20.26 -34.80
CA CYS A 157 61.29 20.48 -36.00
C CYS A 157 60.43 20.23 -37.23
N VAL A 158 60.72 20.99 -38.28
CA VAL A 158 59.87 21.07 -39.46
C VAL A 158 60.73 20.76 -40.67
N ARG A 159 60.32 19.80 -41.50
CA ARG A 159 61.07 19.40 -42.70
C ARG A 159 60.64 20.27 -43.87
N ILE A 160 61.51 21.18 -44.30
CA ILE A 160 61.24 22.10 -45.42
C ILE A 160 61.91 21.53 -46.69
N MET A 161 61.16 21.44 -47.80
CA MET A 161 61.73 21.03 -49.08
C MET A 161 62.76 22.04 -49.59
N ARG A 162 63.85 21.52 -50.17
CA ARG A 162 65.19 22.12 -50.37
C ARG A 162 65.31 23.49 -51.08
N ASN A 163 64.24 24.08 -51.58
CA ASN A 163 64.29 25.19 -52.54
C ASN A 163 64.16 26.60 -51.92
N GLN A 164 64.15 26.75 -50.59
CA GLN A 164 64.15 28.08 -49.94
C GLN A 164 65.22 28.29 -48.85
N CYS A 165 66.15 27.35 -48.67
CA CYS A 165 67.19 27.43 -47.64
C CYS A 165 68.58 27.40 -48.25
N ASN A 166 69.19 28.56 -48.47
CA ASN A 166 70.54 28.68 -49.06
C ASN A 166 71.63 28.59 -47.97
N TYR A 167 71.63 27.49 -47.21
CA TYR A 167 72.75 27.12 -46.34
C TYR A 167 73.30 25.78 -46.83
N GLY A 168 74.57 25.79 -47.25
CA GLY A 168 75.23 24.65 -47.86
C GLY A 168 75.04 23.35 -47.09
N GLY A 169 74.28 22.43 -47.68
CA GLY A 169 74.49 20.99 -47.53
C GLY A 169 73.68 20.24 -46.49
N ARG A 170 72.76 20.84 -45.72
CA ARG A 170 71.83 20.07 -44.85
C ARG A 170 70.42 20.70 -44.78
N ASP A 171 69.41 19.84 -44.92
CA ASP A 171 67.98 20.11 -45.16
C ASP A 171 67.20 20.74 -44.00
N LEU A 172 67.84 21.56 -43.17
CA LEU A 172 67.25 22.10 -41.94
C LEU A 172 67.45 23.61 -41.89
N CYS A 173 66.34 24.36 -42.01
CA CYS A 173 66.27 25.77 -41.66
C CYS A 173 65.73 25.90 -40.23
N VAL A 174 66.38 26.73 -39.42
CA VAL A 174 65.86 27.12 -38.10
C VAL A 174 64.82 28.21 -38.32
N ILE A 175 63.54 27.90 -38.12
CA ILE A 175 62.50 28.91 -37.99
C ILE A 175 62.58 29.41 -36.55
N ASP A 176 63.06 30.63 -36.36
CA ASP A 176 63.02 31.35 -35.08
C ASP A 176 61.75 32.21 -35.06
N PRO A 177 60.69 31.82 -34.33
CA PRO A 177 59.52 32.66 -34.19
C PRO A 177 59.84 33.76 -33.17
N LYS A 178 60.03 34.99 -33.65
CA LYS A 178 59.95 36.19 -32.81
C LYS A 178 58.50 36.61 -32.62
#